data_AF-A0A3B9W0K3-F1
#
_entry.id   AF-A0A3B9W0K3-F1
#
_cell.length_a   1.000
_cell.length_b   1.000
_cell.length_c   1.000
_cell.angle_alpha   90.00
_cell.angle_beta   90.00
_cell.angle_gamma   90.00
#
_symmetry.space_group_name_H-M   'P 1'
#
loop_
_entity.id
_entity.type
_entity.pdbx_description
1 polymer ?
#
loop_
_entity_poly.entity_id
_entity_poly.type
_entity_poly.pdbx_seq_one_letter_code
_entity_poly.pdbx_strand_id
1 'polypeptide(L)'
;SAVSGLKGPDTNLAFIEVARRLLPDWLVGVVAGGAALCAIVVLAASSLVIGTLVSRNVLTGVKEEKQKSLVRVIIAIYLAVSIVLTLVFPNLMGALINTSYYGITQLAVAVVLLIAGSRVRPSNIAAGLLAGAATAVGIYLSGADLGGLNIGVPSLAVNVAIVVIGRLVWPAKQASEAVWVRKKHR
;
A
#
# COMPACT_ATOMS: atom_id res chain seq x y z
N SER A 1 33.07 2.63 -13.55
CA SER A 1 33.38 2.40 -12.13
C SER A 1 32.19 2.86 -11.31
N ALA A 2 31.49 1.94 -10.64
CA ALA A 2 30.46 2.31 -9.66
C ALA A 2 31.08 3.30 -8.66
N VAL A 3 30.36 4.35 -8.28
CA VAL A 3 30.84 5.36 -7.32
C VAL A 3 31.13 4.64 -6.00
N SER A 4 32.39 4.30 -5.79
CA SER A 4 32.90 3.68 -4.57
C SER A 4 32.89 4.74 -3.48
N GLY A 5 31.85 4.74 -2.62
CA GLY A 5 31.77 5.65 -1.48
C GLY A 5 30.36 5.93 -0.93
N LEU A 6 29.30 5.69 -1.69
CA LEU A 6 27.93 5.92 -1.19
C LEU A 6 27.47 4.72 -0.35
N LYS A 7 27.37 4.91 0.98
CA LYS A 7 26.81 3.93 1.92
C LYS A 7 25.53 4.48 2.52
N GLY A 8 24.48 3.66 2.61
CA GLY A 8 23.26 4.03 3.33
C GLY A 8 22.39 5.08 2.59
N PRO A 9 21.79 6.06 3.28
CA PRO A 9 20.82 7.02 2.73
C PRO A 9 21.29 7.78 1.48
N ASP A 10 22.60 7.96 1.32
CA ASP A 10 23.23 8.65 0.18
C ASP A 10 23.07 7.89 -1.15
N THR A 11 22.65 6.62 -1.11
CA THR A 11 22.35 5.82 -2.32
C THR A 11 21.22 6.46 -3.13
N ASN A 12 20.26 7.15 -2.49
CA ASN A 12 19.19 7.86 -3.20
C ASN A 12 19.73 8.98 -4.10
N LEU A 13 20.92 9.51 -3.81
CA LEU A 13 21.57 10.55 -4.60
C LEU A 13 22.48 9.97 -5.69
N ALA A 14 22.72 8.66 -5.70
CA ALA A 14 23.64 8.01 -6.63
C ALA A 14 23.30 8.29 -8.10
N PHE A 15 22.00 8.34 -8.44
CA PHE A 15 21.56 8.66 -9.80
C PHE A 15 22.00 10.07 -10.25
N ILE A 16 21.75 11.09 -9.42
CA ILE A 16 22.12 12.48 -9.72
C ILE A 16 23.65 12.66 -9.70
N GLU A 17 24.33 11.98 -8.79
CA GLU A 17 25.79 12.01 -8.70
C GLU A 17 26.46 11.39 -9.94
N VAL A 18 25.93 10.27 -10.43
CA VAL A 18 26.38 9.67 -11.69
C VAL A 18 26.04 10.60 -12.87
N ALA A 19 24.86 11.23 -12.86
CA ALA A 19 24.49 12.17 -13.90
C ALA A 19 25.45 13.36 -14.00
N ARG A 20 25.85 13.93 -12.85
CA ARG A 20 26.85 15.01 -12.78
C ARG A 20 28.22 14.62 -13.31
N ARG A 21 28.61 13.34 -13.17
CA ARG A 21 29.92 12.85 -13.62
C ARG A 21 29.99 12.53 -15.11
N LEU A 22 28.86 12.16 -15.71
CA LEU A 22 28.83 11.64 -17.08
C LEU A 22 28.29 12.62 -18.11
N LEU A 23 27.57 13.68 -17.69
CA LEU A 23 26.86 14.58 -18.59
C LEU A 23 27.36 16.03 -18.45
N PRO A 24 27.31 16.83 -19.54
CA PRO A 24 27.60 18.26 -19.48
C PRO A 24 26.53 19.01 -18.67
N ASP A 25 26.89 20.15 -18.08
CA ASP A 25 26.07 20.91 -17.11
C ASP A 25 24.63 21.19 -17.58
N TRP A 26 24.46 21.55 -18.85
CA TRP A 26 23.14 21.83 -19.42
C TRP A 26 22.23 20.60 -19.41
N LEU A 27 22.79 19.40 -19.59
CA LEU A 27 22.05 18.15 -19.66
C LEU A 27 21.75 17.59 -18.26
N VAL A 28 22.57 17.93 -17.26
CA VAL A 28 22.25 17.66 -15.84
C VAL A 28 20.99 18.41 -15.42
N GLY A 29 20.81 19.66 -15.87
CA GLY A 29 19.58 20.44 -15.64
C GLY A 29 18.34 19.76 -16.24
N VAL A 30 18.46 19.20 -17.45
CA VAL A 30 17.38 18.43 -18.09
C VAL A 30 17.05 17.17 -17.30
N VAL A 31 18.05 16.42 -16.83
CA VAL A 31 17.86 15.21 -16.01
C VAL A 31 17.20 15.55 -14.68
N ALA A 32 17.67 16.59 -13.99
CA ALA A 32 17.08 17.04 -12.73
C ALA A 32 15.63 17.52 -12.91
N GLY A 33 15.35 18.26 -14.00
CA GLY A 33 13.99 18.68 -14.37
C GLY A 33 13.08 17.48 -14.66
N GLY A 34 13.56 16.49 -15.40
CA GLY A 34 12.83 15.25 -15.65
C GLY A 34 12.52 14.47 -14.37
N ALA A 35 13.50 14.33 -13.47
CA ALA A 35 13.31 13.70 -12.17
C ALA A 35 12.26 14.44 -11.31
N ALA A 36 12.31 15.78 -11.29
CA ALA A 36 11.33 16.59 -10.59
C ALA A 36 9.91 16.44 -11.18
N LEU A 37 9.78 16.41 -12.51
CA LEU A 37 8.50 16.18 -13.19
C LEU A 37 7.93 14.80 -12.86
N CYS A 38 8.75 13.75 -12.87
CA CYS A 38 8.34 12.40 -12.46
C CYS A 38 7.81 12.37 -11.02
N ALA A 39 8.49 13.05 -10.10
CA ALA A 39 8.06 13.15 -8.71
C ALA A 39 6.69 13.85 -8.58
N ILE A 40 6.48 14.96 -9.29
CA ILE A 40 5.21 15.69 -9.31
C ILE A 40 4.07 14.81 -9.86
N VAL A 41 4.32 14.06 -10.93
CA VAL A 41 3.32 13.16 -11.53
C VAL A 41 2.90 12.06 -10.55
N VAL A 42 3.84 11.41 -9.87
CA VAL A 42 3.54 10.38 -8.87
C VAL A 42 2.78 10.98 -7.67
N LEU A 43 3.15 12.18 -7.23
CA LEU A 43 2.48 12.88 -6.14
C LEU A 43 1.03 13.24 -6.51
N ALA A 44 0.80 13.71 -7.73
CA ALA A 44 -0.52 14.03 -8.25
C ALA A 44 -1.40 12.77 -8.36
N ALA A 45 -0.85 11.68 -8.91
CA ALA A 45 -1.55 10.40 -9.02
C ALA A 45 -1.91 9.84 -7.64
N SER A 46 -0.99 9.91 -6.67
CA SER A 46 -1.24 9.46 -5.30
C SER A 46 -2.35 10.27 -4.63
N SER A 47 -2.32 11.60 -4.79
CA SER A 47 -3.35 12.50 -4.27
C SER A 47 -4.73 12.23 -4.87
N LEU A 48 -4.79 11.93 -6.17
CA LEU A 48 -6.03 11.55 -6.86
C LEU A 48 -6.59 10.23 -6.33
N VAL A 49 -5.74 9.21 -6.16
CA VAL A 49 -6.14 7.91 -5.59
C VAL A 49 -6.69 8.10 -4.18
N ILE A 50 -6.02 8.87 -3.32
CA ILE A 50 -6.51 9.17 -1.97
C ILE A 50 -7.86 9.88 -2.03
N GLY A 51 -8.01 10.89 -2.90
CA GLY A 51 -9.28 11.60 -3.08
C GLY A 51 -10.42 10.69 -3.52
N THR A 52 -10.18 9.78 -4.47
CA THR A 52 -11.18 8.81 -4.93
C THR A 52 -11.50 7.75 -3.86
N LEU A 53 -10.51 7.30 -3.09
CA LEU A 53 -10.72 6.37 -1.98
C LEU A 53 -11.59 6.97 -0.89
N VAL A 54 -11.25 8.18 -0.45
CA VAL A 54 -11.96 8.89 0.63
C VAL A 54 -13.38 9.25 0.19
N SER A 55 -13.55 9.80 -1.01
CA SER A 55 -14.88 10.15 -1.53
C SER A 55 -15.80 8.92 -1.66
N ARG A 56 -15.29 7.80 -2.17
CA ARG A 56 -16.10 6.60 -2.44
C ARG A 56 -16.30 5.67 -1.26
N ASN A 57 -15.36 5.62 -0.30
CA ASN A 57 -15.40 4.65 0.80
C ASN A 57 -15.62 5.27 2.18
N VAL A 58 -15.24 6.53 2.39
CA VAL A 58 -15.32 7.17 3.72
C VAL A 58 -16.49 8.16 3.79
N LEU A 59 -16.66 8.99 2.76
CA LEU A 59 -17.68 10.05 2.74
C LEU A 59 -19.00 9.62 2.08
N THR A 60 -19.35 8.33 2.19
CA THR A 60 -20.60 7.81 1.64
C THR A 60 -21.80 8.45 2.35
N GLY A 61 -22.63 9.20 1.63
CA GLY A 61 -23.82 9.88 2.18
C GLY A 61 -23.66 11.37 2.46
N VAL A 62 -22.49 11.97 2.20
CA VAL A 62 -22.30 13.43 2.24
C VAL A 62 -22.80 14.06 0.94
N LYS A 63 -23.50 15.21 1.03
CA LYS A 63 -23.92 15.97 -0.15
C LYS A 63 -22.72 16.33 -1.04
N GLU A 64 -22.89 16.23 -2.35
CA GLU A 64 -21.81 16.36 -3.34
C GLU A 64 -21.03 17.68 -3.21
N GLU A 65 -21.73 18.78 -2.90
CA GLU A 65 -21.14 20.10 -2.67
C GLU A 65 -20.12 20.11 -1.52
N LYS A 66 -20.44 19.45 -0.40
CA LYS A 66 -19.55 19.37 0.77
C LYS A 66 -18.47 18.32 0.57
N GLN A 67 -18.75 17.26 -0.17
CA GLN A 67 -17.81 16.17 -0.42
C GLN A 67 -16.57 16.66 -1.16
N LYS A 68 -16.72 17.52 -2.19
CA LYS A 68 -15.58 18.11 -2.93
C LYS A 68 -14.68 18.95 -2.03
N SER A 69 -15.27 19.78 -1.16
CA SER A 69 -14.51 20.61 -0.22
C SER A 69 -13.75 19.76 0.80
N LEU A 70 -14.40 18.73 1.35
CA LEU A 70 -13.84 17.89 2.40
C LEU A 70 -12.71 16.99 1.88
N VAL A 71 -12.85 16.45 0.66
CA VAL A 71 -11.77 15.73 -0.03
C VAL A 71 -10.57 16.64 -0.28
N ARG A 72 -10.79 17.89 -0.71
CA ARG A 72 -9.70 18.86 -0.93
C ARG A 72 -8.93 19.14 0.36
N VAL A 73 -9.62 19.29 1.49
CA VAL A 73 -9.00 19.46 2.81
C VAL A 73 -8.16 18.24 3.19
N ILE A 74 -8.70 17.03 2.99
CA ILE A 74 -7.96 15.79 3.29
C ILE A 74 -6.70 15.65 2.43
N ILE A 75 -6.77 15.98 1.14
CA ILE A 75 -5.60 15.99 0.26
C ILE A 75 -4.56 17.02 0.74
N ALA A 76 -5.00 18.23 1.13
CA ALA A 76 -4.09 19.24 1.66
C ALA A 76 -3.39 18.79 2.94
N ILE A 77 -4.12 18.15 3.86
CA ILE A 77 -3.55 17.54 5.08
C ILE A 77 -2.55 16.45 4.72
N TYR A 78 -2.89 15.56 3.79
CA TYR A 78 -1.98 14.51 3.31
C TYR A 78 -0.68 15.10 2.77
N LEU A 79 -0.74 16.13 1.93
CA LEU A 79 0.44 16.78 1.37
C LEU A 79 1.29 17.45 2.46
N ALA A 80 0.65 18.15 3.41
CA ALA A 80 1.35 18.78 4.53
C ALA A 80 2.08 17.74 5.39
N VAL A 81 1.41 16.65 5.76
CA VAL A 81 2.01 15.54 6.51
C VAL A 81 3.15 14.91 5.71
N SER A 82 2.99 14.71 4.40
CA SER A 82 4.03 14.15 3.54
C SER A 82 5.29 15.02 3.50
N ILE A 83 5.15 16.34 3.41
CA ILE A 83 6.28 17.29 3.46
C ILE A 83 6.98 17.19 4.82
N VAL A 84 6.23 17.22 5.92
CA VAL A 84 6.80 17.11 7.27
C VAL A 84 7.56 15.79 7.43
N LEU A 85 6.97 14.67 7.02
CA LEU A 85 7.58 13.35 7.15
C LEU A 85 8.86 13.24 6.30
N THR A 86 8.87 13.86 5.11
CA THR A 86 10.03 13.91 4.22
C THR A 86 11.19 14.69 4.84
N LEU A 87 10.90 15.81 5.52
CA LEU A 87 11.92 16.65 6.16
C LEU A 87 12.46 16.05 7.46
N VAL A 88 11.61 15.41 8.26
CA VAL A 88 11.99 14.93 9.60
C VAL A 88 12.54 13.51 9.58
N PHE A 89 12.07 12.64 8.67
CA PHE A 89 12.42 11.21 8.67
C PHE A 89 12.93 10.67 7.32
N PRO A 90 13.91 11.32 6.65
CA PRO A 90 14.43 10.85 5.37
C PRO A 90 15.08 9.46 5.46
N ASN A 91 15.65 9.13 6.61
CA ASN A 91 16.32 7.85 6.87
C ASN A 91 15.33 6.67 7.00
N LEU A 92 14.02 6.93 7.15
CA LEU A 92 13.00 5.89 7.25
C LEU A 92 12.48 5.42 5.89
N MET A 93 12.89 6.01 4.77
CA MET A 93 12.36 5.70 3.44
C MET A 93 12.36 4.20 3.13
N GLY A 94 13.50 3.52 3.32
CA GLY A 94 13.60 2.08 3.07
C GLY A 94 12.68 1.24 3.96
N ALA A 95 12.61 1.59 5.25
CA ALA A 95 11.72 0.94 6.21
C ALA A 95 10.24 1.17 5.89
N LEU A 96 9.86 2.40 5.52
CA LEU A 96 8.48 2.75 5.17
C LEU A 96 8.03 2.05 3.90
N ILE A 97 8.90 1.98 2.89
CA ILE A 97 8.63 1.27 1.64
C ILE A 97 8.42 -0.23 1.93
N ASN A 98 9.34 -0.87 2.66
CA ASN A 98 9.21 -2.28 3.01
C ASN A 98 7.96 -2.56 3.86
N THR A 99 7.69 -1.72 4.85
CA THR A 99 6.51 -1.86 5.71
C THR A 99 5.22 -1.69 4.93
N SER A 100 5.17 -0.73 4.00
CA SER A 100 4.04 -0.53 3.10
C SER A 100 3.82 -1.76 2.23
N TYR A 101 4.89 -2.36 1.69
CA TYR A 101 4.79 -3.59 0.93
C TYR A 101 4.29 -4.77 1.78
N TYR A 102 4.67 -4.87 3.05
CA TYR A 102 4.14 -5.92 3.93
C TYR A 102 2.63 -5.81 4.10
N GLY A 103 2.10 -4.58 4.24
CA GLY A 103 0.66 -4.32 4.30
C GLY A 103 -0.05 -4.69 3.01
N ILE A 104 0.47 -4.27 1.86
CA ILE A 104 -0.10 -4.58 0.54
C ILE A 104 -0.09 -6.10 0.28
N THR A 105 0.98 -6.80 0.67
CA THR A 105 1.12 -8.25 0.50
C THR A 105 -0.03 -9.02 1.15
N GLN A 106 -0.59 -8.51 2.24
CA GLN A 106 -1.72 -9.16 2.90
C GLN A 106 -3.01 -9.19 2.06
N LEU A 107 -3.16 -8.26 1.11
CA LEU A 107 -4.29 -8.27 0.18
C LEU A 107 -4.20 -9.43 -0.83
N ALA A 108 -3.02 -10.02 -1.02
CA ALA A 108 -2.82 -11.13 -1.96
C ALA A 108 -3.75 -12.31 -1.64
N VAL A 109 -3.97 -12.63 -0.36
CA VAL A 109 -4.87 -13.72 0.06
C VAL A 109 -6.29 -13.47 -0.44
N ALA A 110 -6.80 -12.24 -0.27
CA ALA A 110 -8.14 -11.87 -0.72
C ALA A 110 -8.27 -11.95 -2.26
N VAL A 111 -7.26 -11.44 -2.99
CA VAL A 111 -7.23 -11.48 -4.46
C VAL A 111 -7.16 -12.91 -4.99
N VAL A 112 -6.30 -13.75 -4.42
CA VAL A 112 -6.18 -15.17 -4.80
C VAL A 112 -7.48 -15.90 -4.56
N LEU A 113 -8.15 -15.69 -3.42
CA LEU A 113 -9.44 -16.31 -3.13
C LEU A 113 -10.55 -15.85 -4.10
N LEU A 114 -10.53 -14.57 -4.47
CA LEU A 114 -11.45 -14.02 -5.47
C LEU A 114 -11.25 -14.68 -6.83
N ILE A 115 -10.01 -14.79 -7.31
CA ILE A 115 -9.66 -15.43 -8.59
C ILE A 115 -9.99 -16.93 -8.54
N ALA A 116 -9.72 -17.61 -7.43
CA ALA A 116 -10.02 -19.02 -7.23
C ALA A 116 -11.52 -19.31 -7.05
N GLY A 117 -12.40 -18.31 -7.11
CA GLY A 117 -13.85 -18.47 -6.92
C GLY A 117 -14.22 -18.98 -5.52
N SER A 118 -13.31 -18.85 -4.55
CA SER A 118 -13.48 -19.38 -3.20
C SER A 118 -14.46 -18.51 -2.42
N ARG A 119 -15.56 -19.12 -1.97
CA ARG A 119 -16.54 -18.43 -1.13
C ARG A 119 -16.08 -18.40 0.32
N VAL A 120 -15.54 -17.26 0.72
CA VAL A 120 -15.14 -16.98 2.11
C VAL A 120 -15.92 -15.77 2.62
N ARG A 121 -16.30 -15.77 3.89
CA ARG A 121 -17.01 -14.64 4.52
C ARG A 121 -16.12 -13.39 4.53
N PRO A 122 -16.66 -12.18 4.21
CA PRO A 122 -15.87 -10.95 4.24
C PRO A 122 -15.20 -10.67 5.59
N SER A 123 -15.88 -10.99 6.70
CA SER A 123 -15.33 -10.83 8.05
C SER A 123 -14.10 -11.72 8.29
N ASN A 124 -14.06 -12.92 7.72
CA ASN A 124 -12.92 -13.82 7.83
C ASN A 124 -11.72 -13.32 7.03
N ILE A 125 -11.97 -12.79 5.83
CA ILE A 125 -10.93 -12.14 5.01
C ILE A 125 -10.36 -10.92 5.75
N ALA A 126 -11.22 -10.09 6.35
CA ALA A 126 -10.81 -8.94 7.14
C ALA A 126 -9.99 -9.34 8.38
N ALA A 127 -10.37 -10.41 9.08
CA ALA A 127 -9.62 -10.92 10.22
C ALA A 127 -8.21 -11.39 9.82
N GLY A 128 -8.09 -12.15 8.73
CA GLY A 128 -6.79 -12.58 8.20
C GLY A 128 -5.91 -11.40 7.78
N LEU A 129 -6.49 -10.41 7.08
CA LEU A 129 -5.81 -9.18 6.68
C LEU A 129 -5.27 -8.41 7.89
N LEU A 130 -6.09 -8.19 8.92
CA LEU A 130 -5.71 -7.46 10.13
C LEU A 130 -4.64 -8.21 10.92
N ALA A 131 -4.78 -9.53 11.07
CA ALA A 131 -3.80 -10.33 11.80
C ALA A 131 -2.46 -10.39 11.07
N GLY A 132 -2.45 -10.61 9.74
CA GLY A 132 -1.22 -10.58 8.96
C GLY A 132 -0.51 -9.23 9.04
N ALA A 133 -1.27 -8.12 8.95
CA ALA A 133 -0.72 -6.78 9.11
C ALA A 133 -0.15 -6.56 10.53
N ALA A 134 -0.87 -6.96 11.57
CA ALA A 134 -0.42 -6.86 12.95
C ALA A 134 0.84 -7.71 13.20
N THR A 135 0.93 -8.91 12.65
CA THR A 135 2.12 -9.75 12.71
C THR A 135 3.31 -9.09 12.00
N ALA A 136 3.10 -8.49 10.82
CA ALA A 136 4.17 -7.80 10.11
C ALA A 136 4.72 -6.62 10.91
N VAL A 137 3.83 -5.81 11.50
CA VAL A 137 4.23 -4.71 12.38
C VAL A 137 4.92 -5.22 13.64
N GLY A 138 4.40 -6.29 14.26
CA GLY A 138 5.00 -6.88 15.46
C GLY A 138 6.41 -7.41 15.24
N ILE A 139 6.64 -8.14 14.14
CA ILE A 139 7.97 -8.65 13.76
C ILE A 139 8.92 -7.48 13.42
N TYR A 140 8.42 -6.47 12.70
CA TYR A 140 9.21 -5.29 12.38
C TYR A 140 9.66 -4.53 13.65
N LEU A 141 8.75 -4.34 14.61
CA LEU A 141 9.04 -3.64 15.85
C LEU A 141 9.89 -4.47 16.82
N SER A 142 9.82 -5.80 16.78
CA SER A 142 10.63 -6.67 17.64
C SER A 142 12.09 -6.74 17.20
N GLY A 143 12.41 -6.31 15.97
CA GLY A 143 13.75 -6.41 15.41
C GLY A 143 14.21 -7.85 15.21
N ALA A 144 13.28 -8.81 15.15
CA ALA A 144 13.61 -10.22 15.01
C ALA A 144 14.30 -10.48 13.66
N ASP A 145 15.50 -11.05 13.70
CA ASP A 145 16.20 -11.51 12.51
C ASP A 145 15.65 -12.89 12.10
N LEU A 146 15.04 -12.94 10.91
CA LEU A 146 14.46 -14.15 10.34
C LEU A 146 15.46 -14.91 9.45
N GLY A 147 16.76 -14.64 9.57
CA GLY A 147 17.79 -15.35 8.80
C GLY A 147 17.72 -15.04 7.31
N GLY A 148 17.36 -13.80 6.96
CA GLY A 148 17.21 -13.34 5.56
C GLY A 148 15.81 -13.52 4.97
N LEU A 149 14.85 -14.12 5.69
CA LEU A 149 13.45 -14.14 5.27
C LEU A 149 12.82 -12.75 5.37
N ASN A 150 12.11 -12.36 4.31
CA ASN A 150 11.33 -11.13 4.30
C ASN A 150 10.14 -11.24 5.26
N ILE A 151 9.94 -10.23 6.12
CA ILE A 151 8.87 -10.19 7.14
C ILE A 151 7.48 -10.42 6.52
N GLY A 152 7.27 -10.05 5.26
CA GLY A 152 6.02 -10.29 4.55
C GLY A 152 5.62 -11.76 4.46
N VAL A 153 6.59 -12.69 4.39
CA VAL A 153 6.33 -14.14 4.23
C VAL A 153 5.67 -14.77 5.48
N PRO A 154 6.26 -14.70 6.69
CA PRO A 154 5.61 -15.27 7.88
C PRO A 154 4.29 -14.56 8.20
N SER A 155 4.20 -13.25 7.97
CA SER A 155 2.95 -12.50 8.16
C SER A 155 1.85 -12.95 7.19
N LEU A 156 2.20 -13.22 5.93
CA LEU A 156 1.28 -13.78 4.94
C LEU A 156 0.83 -15.19 5.34
N ALA A 157 1.74 -16.02 5.88
CA ALA A 157 1.39 -17.35 6.38
C ALA A 157 0.35 -17.27 7.50
N VAL A 158 0.48 -16.32 8.44
CA VAL A 158 -0.53 -16.08 9.49
C VAL A 158 -1.87 -15.67 8.89
N ASN A 159 -1.88 -14.75 7.92
CA ASN A 159 -3.11 -14.35 7.23
C ASN A 159 -3.80 -15.54 6.56
N VAL A 160 -3.06 -16.33 5.78
CA VAL A 160 -3.57 -17.55 5.14
C VAL A 160 -4.12 -18.52 6.19
N ALA A 161 -3.39 -18.75 7.29
CA ALA A 161 -3.82 -19.65 8.35
C ALA A 161 -5.16 -19.21 8.96
N ILE A 162 -5.31 -17.92 9.32
CA ILE A 162 -6.57 -17.40 9.86
C ILE A 162 -7.70 -17.56 8.84
N VAL A 163 -7.47 -17.23 7.57
CA VAL A 163 -8.50 -17.34 6.55
C VAL A 163 -8.91 -18.79 6.32
N VAL A 164 -7.96 -19.74 6.29
CA VAL A 164 -8.24 -21.17 6.13
C VAL A 164 -8.98 -21.72 7.35
N ILE A 165 -8.48 -21.45 8.56
CA ILE A 165 -9.13 -21.89 9.80
C ILE A 165 -10.54 -21.33 9.90
N GLY A 166 -10.72 -20.03 9.68
CA GLY A 166 -12.04 -19.40 9.73
C GLY A 166 -12.96 -19.89 8.61
N ARG A 167 -12.44 -20.33 7.47
CA ARG A 167 -13.23 -20.97 6.42
C ARG A 167 -13.71 -22.37 6.85
N LEU A 168 -12.89 -23.13 7.56
CA LEU A 168 -13.22 -24.47 8.07
C LEU A 168 -14.21 -24.40 9.24
N VAL A 169 -13.96 -23.51 10.21
CA VAL A 169 -14.77 -23.36 11.43
C VAL A 169 -16.07 -22.60 11.13
N TRP A 170 -16.03 -21.62 10.21
CA TRP A 170 -17.13 -20.70 9.95
C TRP A 170 -17.41 -20.58 8.44
N PRO A 171 -17.83 -21.67 7.77
CA PRO A 171 -18.03 -21.70 6.32
C PRO A 171 -19.07 -20.69 5.85
N ALA A 172 -18.82 -20.04 4.71
CA ALA A 172 -19.77 -19.12 4.11
C ALA A 172 -21.12 -19.81 3.86
N LYS A 173 -22.23 -19.16 4.26
CA LYS A 173 -23.57 -19.70 3.99
C LYS A 173 -23.71 -19.89 2.49
N GLN A 174 -24.10 -21.09 2.05
CA GLN A 174 -24.54 -21.29 0.68
C GLN A 174 -25.70 -20.32 0.43
N ALA A 175 -25.58 -19.49 -0.60
CA ALA A 175 -26.72 -18.79 -1.16
C ALA A 175 -27.61 -19.84 -1.87
N SER A 176 -28.21 -20.75 -1.11
CA SER A 176 -29.36 -21.53 -1.55
C SER A 176 -30.59 -20.66 -1.34
N GLU A 177 -31.46 -20.61 -2.35
CA GLU A 177 -32.83 -20.05 -2.37
C GLU A 177 -33.08 -18.60 -2.84
N ALA A 178 -32.20 -17.61 -2.67
CA ALA A 178 -32.57 -16.22 -3.06
C ALA A 178 -32.69 -16.00 -4.58
N VAL A 179 -32.03 -16.82 -5.40
CA VAL A 179 -32.13 -16.77 -6.87
C VAL A 179 -33.29 -17.61 -7.41
N TRP A 180 -33.72 -18.65 -6.68
CA TRP A 180 -34.79 -19.53 -7.14
C TRP A 180 -36.18 -18.90 -6.95
N VAL A 181 -36.39 -18.17 -5.84
CA VAL A 181 -37.63 -17.40 -5.60
C VAL A 181 -37.81 -16.29 -6.65
N ARG A 182 -36.72 -15.64 -7.07
CA ARG A 182 -36.77 -14.56 -8.06
C ARG A 182 -37.03 -15.04 -9.49
N LYS A 183 -36.80 -16.33 -9.77
CA LYS A 183 -37.03 -16.97 -11.07
C LYS A 183 -38.35 -17.75 -11.16
N LYS A 184 -38.96 -18.08 -10.02
CA LYS A 184 -40.27 -18.75 -9.94
C LYS A 184 -41.45 -17.76 -9.99
N HIS A 185 -41.20 -16.48 -9.76
CA HIS A 185 -42.19 -15.39 -9.80
C HIS A 185 -41.96 -14.37 -10.93
N ARG A 186 -41.19 -14.75 -11.97
CA ARG A 186 -41.05 -13.96 -13.20
C ARG A 186 -41.32 -14.83 -14.41
#